data_AF-W1WRR9-F1
#
_entry.id   AF-W1WRR9-F1
#
_cell.length_a   1.000
_cell.length_b   1.000
_cell.length_c   1.000
_cell.angle_alpha   90.00
_cell.angle_beta   90.00
_cell.angle_gamma   90.00
#
_symmetry.space_group_name_H-M   'P 1'
#
loop_
_entity.id
_entity.type
_entity.pdbx_description
1 polymer ?
#
loop_
_entity_poly.entity_id
_entity_poly.type
_entity_poly.pdbx_seq_one_letter_code
_entity_poly.pdbx_strand_id
1 'polypeptide(L)' 'MKTVAFTTLGCRVNQYDTDAMKGLFLQNNYEAVDFDEKADIYVINTCS' A
#
# COMPACT_ATOMS: atom_id res chain seq x y z
N MET A 1 14.53 -1.66 -7.95
CA MET A 1 13.29 -0.99 -7.55
C MET A 1 12.86 -1.59 -6.22
N LYS A 2 12.46 -0.79 -5.22
CA LYS A 2 11.99 -1.35 -3.94
C LYS A 2 10.52 -1.75 -4.07
N THR A 3 10.12 -2.87 -3.48
CA THR A 3 8.74 -3.36 -3.55
C THR A 3 7.92 -2.95 -2.34
N VAL A 4 6.63 -2.68 -2.54
CA VAL A 4 5.68 -2.34 -1.49
C VAL A 4 4.38 -3.12 -1.66
N ALA A 5 3.89 -3.68 -0.56
CA ALA A 5 2.60 -4.38 -0.48
C ALA A 5 1.63 -3.60 0.42
N PHE A 6 0.37 -3.50 0.02
CA PHE A 6 -0.67 -2.80 0.77
C PHE A 6 -1.80 -3.74 1.16
N THR A 7 -2.30 -3.60 2.39
CA THR A 7 -3.59 -4.16 2.81
C THR A 7 -4.36 -3.12 3.60
N THR A 8 -5.67 -3.08 3.40
CA THR A 8 -6.57 -2.13 4.07
C THR A 8 -7.59 -2.89 4.88
N LEU A 9 -7.59 -2.67 6.19
CA LEU A 9 -8.51 -3.26 7.16
C LEU A 9 -9.30 -2.13 7.83
N GLY A 10 -10.26 -1.55 7.12
CA GLY A 10 -11.00 -0.41 7.64
C GLY A 10 -12.17 0.00 6.77
N CYS A 11 -12.53 1.27 6.86
CA CYS A 11 -13.66 1.83 6.13
C CYS A 11 -13.25 2.34 4.74
N ARG A 12 -14.22 2.92 4.02
CA ARG A 12 -14.00 3.49 2.69
C ARG A 12 -12.92 4.59 2.67
N VAL A 13 -12.81 5.37 3.75
CA VAL A 13 -11.78 6.42 3.87
C VAL A 13 -10.39 5.81 3.84
N ASN A 14 -10.16 4.70 4.57
CA ASN A 14 -8.88 4.01 4.54
C ASN A 14 -8.53 3.49 3.14
N GLN A 15 -9.51 3.08 2.34
CA GLN A 15 -9.26 2.67 0.95
C GLN A 15 -8.77 3.84 0.10
N TYR A 16 -9.40 5.02 0.21
CA TYR A 16 -8.94 6.22 -0.50
C TYR A 16 -7.53 6.64 -0.08
N ASP A 17 -7.22 6.58 1.22
CA ASP A 17 -5.89 6.88 1.73
C ASP A 17 -4.85 5.89 1.20
N THR A 18 -5.19 4.59 1.17
CA THR A 18 -4.32 3.55 0.60
C THR A 18 -4.07 3.78 -0.89
N ASP A 19 -5.09 4.14 -1.67
CA ASP A 19 -4.94 4.44 -3.10
C ASP A 19 -4.04 5.67 -3.32
N ALA A 20 -4.21 6.71 -2.50
CA ALA A 20 -3.36 7.89 -2.52
C ALA A 20 -1.90 7.56 -2.18
N MET A 21 -1.67 6.77 -1.11
CA MET A 21 -0.34 6.28 -0.75
C MET A 21 0.28 5.46 -1.88
N LYS A 22 -0.46 4.51 -2.48
CA LYS A 22 0.02 3.71 -3.61
C LYS A 22 0.48 4.59 -4.77
N GLY A 23 -0.27 5.64 -5.10
CA GLY A 23 0.13 6.63 -6.11
C GLY A 23 1.47 7.32 -5.79
N LEU A 24 1.67 7.76 -4.55
CA LEU A 24 2.93 8.37 -4.11
C LEU A 24 4.11 7.40 -4.20
N PHE A 25 3.93 6.13 -3.83
CA PHE A 25 4.97 5.11 -3.97
C PHE A 25 5.38 4.89 -5.43
N LEU A 26 4.40 4.76 -6.34
CA LEU A 26 4.67 4.60 -7.78
C LEU A 26 5.42 5.81 -8.35
N GLN A 27 5.06 7.03 -7.95
CA GLN A 27 5.77 8.26 -8.35
C GLN A 27 7.22 8.31 -7.85
N ASN A 28 7.53 7.61 -6.76
CA ASN A 28 8.87 7.56 -6.16
C ASN A 28 9.67 6.31 -6.59
N ASN A 29 9.36 5.71 -7.74
CA ASN A 29 10.04 4.52 -8.29
C ASN A 29 10.00 3.30 -7.36
N TYR A 30 8.85 3.05 -6.72
CA TYR A 30 8.54 1.78 -6.07
C TYR A 30 7.63 0.93 -6.95
N GLU A 31 7.69 -0.37 -6.74
CA GLU A 31 6.83 -1.35 -7.40
C GLU A 31 5.79 -1.87 -6.39
N ALA A 32 4.51 -1.74 -6.72
CA ALA A 32 3.45 -2.30 -5.91
C ALA A 32 3.22 -3.77 -6.29
N VAL A 33 3.37 -4.67 -5.32
CA VAL A 33 3.18 -6.12 -5.47
C VAL A 33 1.97 -6.60 -4.68
N ASP A 34 1.50 -7.82 -4.95
CA ASP A 34 0.40 -8.40 -4.18
C ASP A 34 0.83 -8.66 -2.73
N PHE A 35 -0.14 -8.64 -1.80
CA PHE A 35 0.17 -8.68 -0.36
C PHE A 35 0.72 -10.04 0.11
N ASP A 36 0.45 -11.11 -0.63
CA ASP A 36 0.98 -12.45 -0.41
C ASP A 36 2.37 -12.66 -1.02
N GLU A 37 2.85 -11.72 -1.84
CA GLU A 37 4.22 -11.71 -2.34
C GLU A 37 5.20 -11.13 -1.31
N LYS A 38 6.49 -11.39 -1.53
CA LYS A 38 7.56 -10.81 -0.70
C LYS A 38 7.78 -9.34 -1.09
N ALA A 39 7.52 -8.42 -0.15
CA ALA A 39 7.78 -7.00 -0.31
C ALA A 39 8.93 -6.49 0.59
N ASP A 40 9.64 -5.46 0.15
CA ASP A 40 10.61 -4.75 1.00
C ASP A 40 9.89 -3.93 2.09
N ILE A 41 8.66 -3.48 1.81
CA ILE A 41 7.83 -2.67 2.70
C ILE A 41 6.39 -3.22 2.69
N TYR A 42 5.80 -3.38 3.87
CA TYR A 42 4.38 -3.70 4.02
C TYR A 42 3.65 -2.54 4.68
N VAL A 43 2.52 -2.13 4.11
CA VAL A 43 1.63 -1.10 4.65
C VAL A 43 0.30 -1.74 4.99
N ILE A 44 -0.06 -1.71 6.28
CA ILE A 44 -1.33 -2.20 6.81
C ILE A 44 -2.11 -0.98 7.30
N ASN A 45 -3.11 -0.53 6.53
CA ASN A 45 -3.92 0.62 6.88
C ASN A 45 -5.20 0.16 7.57
N THR A 46 -5.39 0.53 8.84
CA THR A 46 -6.55 0.11 9.63
C THR A 46 -7.16 1.27 10.42
N CYS A 47 -8.44 1.19 10.71
CA CYS A 47 -9.13 2.09 11.64
C CYS A 47 -9.70 1.29 12.82
N SER A 48 -9.89 1.96 13.96
CA SER A 48 -10.60 1.40 15.12
C SER A 48 -12.11 1.35 14.92
#